data_AF-A0A972QSQ8-F1
#
_entry.id   AF-A0A972QSQ8-F1
#
_cell.length_a   1.000
_cell.length_b   1.000
_cell.length_c   1.000
_cell.angle_alpha   90.00
_cell.angle_beta   90.00
_cell.angle_gamma   90.00
#
_symmetry.space_group_name_H-M   'P 1'
#
loop_
_entity.id
_entity.type
_entity.pdbx_description
1 polymer ?
#
loop_
_entity_poly.entity_id
_entity_poly.type
_entity_poly.pdbx_seq_one_letter_code
_entity_poly.pdbx_strand_id
1 'polypeptide(L)'
;INSLKLPRYGLGNHVKESHQKPPTQSEVRALHDLSRAGKRLMGFCHTNIFKRLESSGHAFILSIERHILRNYIFLHAIEQSQPLPIGTQDAGLLDARIFDEDADATSITPDLFDNEDNTGENEIEEKGSLKFEKDYKNRAAEIYAKYASEYKNRFKWLRPELFIKALANDLESDGNALLRILKKCGDWDSTKDTKLEALYKMIAEKHPNEKVIVFTQFADTVRYLEQHLKLRGVSRLSGVTGDSPDPTALAWRFSPESNEKRGRIKPDDELRVLVATDVLSEGQNLQDCFIVVNYDLPWAIIRLIQRAGRVDRIGQNAENILCYSFLPAEGVERIIRLRDRVRVRLQENAEVVGTDEAFFEDDRNDQAVVDLYNEKAGIMDGDDDTEVDFASYAYQIWKNAADADPKLKRIIPAMPSVVYSTKELKSESTKPEGVLVYMRTGEGNDALAWIDRKGASVTESQFEILKVAKCSPDTAAIPRHENHHELVKKGVDLLIEEERHVGGQLGRPSGARFRTYERLKDYAGEVEGTLFESRELLGAIEDIYRYPLRQSAIDTLNRQLRSGILNMALAQLVTALREEDRLCLVHEEDGEVREPKIICSLGLAGENR
;
A
#
# COMPACT_ATOMS: atom_id res chain seq x y z
N ILE A 1 -17.90 -0.79 13.27
CA ILE A 1 -16.89 -0.36 12.27
C ILE A 1 -17.11 -1.12 10.96
N ASN A 2 -17.04 -2.44 10.93
CA ASN A 2 -17.28 -3.22 9.69
C ASN A 2 -18.66 -3.03 9.02
N SER A 3 -19.64 -2.51 9.76
CA SER A 3 -20.99 -2.19 9.27
C SER A 3 -21.14 -0.77 8.72
N LEU A 4 -20.08 0.05 8.68
CA LEU A 4 -20.13 1.40 8.14
C LEU A 4 -20.29 1.34 6.63
N LYS A 5 -21.12 2.23 6.08
CA LYS A 5 -21.38 2.32 4.64
C LYS A 5 -20.34 3.16 3.91
N LEU A 6 -19.65 4.03 4.63
CA LEU A 6 -18.58 4.90 4.15
C LEU A 6 -18.97 5.73 2.90
N PRO A 7 -20.13 6.41 2.90
CA PRO A 7 -20.71 7.04 1.72
C PRO A 7 -19.84 8.16 1.12
N ARG A 8 -18.99 8.82 1.94
CA ARG A 8 -18.01 9.82 1.44
C ARG A 8 -16.93 9.20 0.55
N TYR A 9 -16.53 7.97 0.83
CA TYR A 9 -15.52 7.24 0.06
C TYR A 9 -16.18 6.55 -1.14
N GLY A 10 -17.44 6.13 -0.99
CA GLY A 10 -18.27 5.56 -2.04
C GLY A 10 -19.20 6.55 -2.75
N LEU A 11 -18.87 7.85 -2.85
CA LEU A 11 -19.79 8.88 -3.38
C LEU A 11 -20.35 8.55 -4.77
N GLY A 12 -19.57 7.86 -5.61
CA GLY A 12 -20.01 7.37 -6.92
C GLY A 12 -21.26 6.48 -6.85
N ASN A 13 -21.44 5.71 -5.78
CA ASN A 13 -22.61 4.84 -5.56
C ASN A 13 -23.89 5.63 -5.25
N HIS A 14 -23.76 6.93 -4.95
CA HIS A 14 -24.87 7.79 -4.60
C HIS A 14 -25.21 8.80 -5.70
N VAL A 15 -24.60 8.71 -6.87
CA VAL A 15 -24.90 9.60 -8.01
C VAL A 15 -26.26 9.23 -8.60
N LYS A 16 -27.10 10.22 -8.91
CA LYS A 16 -28.38 10.00 -9.59
C LYS A 16 -28.16 9.59 -11.05
N GLU A 17 -28.95 8.62 -11.52
CA GLU A 17 -28.94 8.21 -12.92
C GLU A 17 -29.62 9.24 -13.84
N SER A 18 -30.68 9.90 -13.35
CA SER A 18 -31.43 10.91 -14.08
C SER A 18 -31.44 12.25 -13.34
N HIS A 19 -31.15 13.32 -14.08
CA HIS A 19 -31.00 14.66 -13.54
C HIS A 19 -32.02 15.62 -14.17
N GLN A 20 -32.80 16.32 -13.33
CA GLN A 20 -33.73 17.36 -13.80
C GLN A 20 -33.01 18.52 -14.52
N LYS A 21 -31.79 18.84 -14.08
CA LYS A 21 -30.86 19.72 -14.79
C LYS A 21 -29.61 18.90 -15.12
N PRO A 22 -29.13 18.83 -16.37
CA PRO A 22 -27.93 18.07 -16.67
C PRO A 22 -26.71 18.65 -15.91
N PRO A 23 -25.74 17.80 -15.52
CA PRO A 23 -24.47 18.26 -14.95
C PRO A 23 -23.68 19.06 -15.98
N THR A 24 -22.99 20.09 -15.51
CA THR A 24 -22.03 20.86 -16.32
C THR A 24 -20.81 20.00 -16.71
N GLN A 25 -20.03 20.41 -17.71
CA GLN A 25 -18.84 19.64 -18.13
C GLN A 25 -17.82 19.44 -16.99
N SER A 26 -17.66 20.42 -16.10
CA SER A 26 -16.78 20.29 -14.93
C SER A 26 -17.32 19.28 -13.91
N GLU A 27 -18.64 19.28 -13.67
CA GLU A 27 -19.31 18.31 -12.80
C GLU A 27 -19.24 16.89 -13.37
N VAL A 28 -19.41 16.70 -14.69
CA VAL A 28 -19.27 15.38 -15.33
C VAL A 28 -17.88 14.79 -15.13
N ARG A 29 -16.83 15.60 -15.30
CA ARG A 29 -15.44 15.16 -15.05
C ARG A 29 -15.25 14.76 -13.58
N ALA A 30 -15.73 15.58 -12.65
CA ALA A 30 -15.63 15.29 -11.23
C ALA A 30 -16.42 14.02 -10.82
N LEU A 31 -17.61 13.79 -11.39
CA LEU A 31 -18.42 12.58 -11.13
C LEU A 31 -17.75 11.32 -11.68
N HIS A 32 -17.12 11.40 -12.86
CA HIS A 32 -16.41 10.27 -13.42
C HIS A 32 -15.20 9.85 -12.54
N ASP A 33 -14.46 10.82 -11.98
CA ASP A 33 -13.35 10.55 -11.06
C ASP A 33 -13.83 9.81 -9.79
N LEU A 34 -15.03 10.13 -9.28
CA LEU A 34 -15.61 9.48 -8.09
C LEU A 34 -15.92 7.99 -8.28
N SER A 35 -16.22 7.56 -9.50
CA SER A 35 -16.60 6.17 -9.79
C SER A 35 -15.42 5.19 -9.78
N ARG A 36 -14.19 5.67 -10.00
CA ARG A 36 -12.99 4.82 -10.10
C ARG A 36 -12.37 4.43 -8.76
N ALA A 37 -12.55 5.24 -7.71
CA ALA A 37 -11.79 5.09 -6.46
C ALA A 37 -12.58 4.41 -5.31
N GLY A 38 -13.91 4.33 -5.39
CA GLY A 38 -14.74 4.20 -4.18
C GLY A 38 -14.60 2.89 -3.40
N LYS A 39 -14.55 1.72 -4.04
CA LYS A 39 -14.49 0.43 -3.32
C LYS A 39 -13.14 0.20 -2.60
N ARG A 40 -12.03 0.59 -3.22
CA ARG A 40 -10.68 0.46 -2.64
C ARG A 40 -10.51 1.37 -1.42
N LEU A 41 -11.02 2.60 -1.52
CA LEU A 41 -10.96 3.58 -0.42
C LEU A 41 -11.78 3.17 0.80
N MET A 42 -12.93 2.53 0.60
CA MET A 42 -13.75 2.01 1.71
C MET A 42 -13.02 0.91 2.48
N GLY A 43 -12.40 -0.04 1.77
CA GLY A 43 -11.57 -1.08 2.39
C GLY A 43 -10.39 -0.48 3.17
N PHE A 44 -9.67 0.46 2.55
CA PHE A 44 -8.55 1.15 3.20
C PHE A 44 -9.00 1.88 4.48
N CYS A 45 -10.10 2.63 4.40
CA CYS A 45 -10.64 3.37 5.54
C CYS A 45 -10.94 2.44 6.73
N HIS A 46 -11.51 1.26 6.49
CA HIS A 46 -11.78 0.29 7.55
C HIS A 46 -10.49 -0.20 8.21
N THR A 47 -9.54 -0.70 7.41
CA THR A 47 -8.30 -1.25 7.92
C THR A 47 -7.48 -0.19 8.66
N ASN A 48 -7.48 1.04 8.16
CA ASN A 48 -6.71 2.12 8.75
C ASN A 48 -7.25 2.58 10.12
N ILE A 49 -8.57 2.57 10.34
CA ILE A 49 -9.14 2.83 11.67
C ILE A 49 -8.56 1.84 12.70
N PHE A 50 -8.41 0.57 12.33
CA PHE A 50 -7.80 -0.45 13.20
C PHE A 50 -6.29 -0.25 13.37
N LYS A 51 -5.57 0.19 12.33
CA LYS A 51 -4.15 0.57 12.47
C LYS A 51 -3.93 1.73 13.41
N ARG A 52 -4.81 2.73 13.36
CA ARG A 52 -4.73 3.86 14.29
C ARG A 52 -5.02 3.44 15.73
N LEU A 53 -5.92 2.47 15.93
CA LEU A 53 -6.15 1.84 17.23
C LEU A 53 -4.95 1.03 17.71
N GLU A 54 -4.28 0.31 16.81
CA GLU A 54 -3.05 -0.43 17.12
C GLU A 54 -1.91 0.52 17.52
N SER A 55 -1.79 1.67 16.85
CA SER A 55 -0.84 2.72 17.20
C SER A 55 -1.13 3.36 18.55
N SER A 56 -2.27 4.05 18.69
CA SER A 56 -2.68 4.71 19.94
C SER A 56 -4.20 4.86 20.03
N GLY A 57 -4.77 4.58 21.21
CA GLY A 57 -6.20 4.81 21.45
C GLY A 57 -6.60 6.28 21.28
N HIS A 58 -5.71 7.23 21.58
CA HIS A 58 -5.91 8.65 21.30
C HIS A 58 -6.02 8.91 19.79
N ALA A 59 -5.09 8.38 18.99
CA ALA A 59 -5.10 8.50 17.53
C ALA A 59 -6.34 7.86 16.90
N PHE A 60 -6.85 6.77 17.48
CA PHE A 60 -8.13 6.17 17.09
C PHE A 60 -9.32 7.10 17.39
N ILE A 61 -9.43 7.63 18.61
CA ILE A 61 -10.53 8.52 19.00
C ILE A 61 -10.58 9.74 18.07
N LEU A 62 -9.44 10.42 17.88
CA LEU A 62 -9.33 11.55 16.94
C LEU A 62 -9.79 11.17 15.52
N SER A 63 -9.48 9.94 15.09
CA SER A 63 -9.92 9.45 13.78
C SER A 63 -11.43 9.31 13.70
N ILE A 64 -12.07 8.79 14.73
CA ILE A 64 -13.52 8.67 14.80
C ILE A 64 -14.17 10.06 14.83
N GLU A 65 -13.68 10.98 15.66
CA GLU A 65 -14.19 12.35 15.75
C GLU A 65 -14.10 13.09 14.40
N ARG A 66 -12.94 13.01 13.72
CA ARG A 66 -12.75 13.59 12.38
C ARG A 66 -13.66 12.93 11.33
N HIS A 67 -13.92 11.62 11.44
CA HIS A 67 -14.84 10.93 10.55
C HIS A 67 -16.28 11.44 10.70
N ILE A 68 -16.74 11.57 11.94
CA ILE A 68 -18.05 12.11 12.29
C ILE A 68 -18.15 13.54 11.73
N LEU A 69 -17.22 14.41 12.11
CA LEU A 69 -17.22 15.81 11.70
C LEU A 69 -17.30 15.98 10.17
N ARG A 70 -16.54 15.20 9.40
CA ARG A 70 -16.58 15.24 7.94
C ARG A 70 -17.91 14.74 7.36
N ASN A 71 -18.57 13.76 7.99
CA ASN A 71 -19.93 13.39 7.60
C ASN A 71 -20.90 14.56 7.84
N TYR A 72 -20.79 15.24 9.00
CA TYR A 72 -21.64 16.38 9.33
C TYR A 72 -21.38 17.60 8.44
N ILE A 73 -20.17 17.81 7.91
CA ILE A 73 -19.90 18.85 6.89
C ILE A 73 -20.71 18.58 5.62
N PHE A 74 -20.76 17.32 5.16
CA PHE A 74 -21.59 16.95 4.01
C PHE A 74 -23.08 17.07 4.31
N LEU A 75 -23.52 16.65 5.50
CA LEU A 75 -24.92 16.80 5.92
C LEU A 75 -25.34 18.27 5.95
N HIS A 76 -24.51 19.15 6.53
CA HIS A 76 -24.76 20.60 6.54
C HIS A 76 -24.95 21.15 5.12
N ALA A 77 -24.04 20.81 4.20
CA ALA A 77 -24.14 21.23 2.80
C ALA A 77 -25.44 20.73 2.14
N ILE A 78 -25.83 19.47 2.36
CA ILE A 78 -27.08 18.91 1.83
C ILE A 78 -28.31 19.61 2.42
N GLU A 79 -28.36 19.79 3.74
CA GLU A 79 -29.47 20.42 4.46
C GLU A 79 -29.68 21.88 4.03
N GLN A 80 -28.59 22.63 3.80
CA GLN A 80 -28.63 24.02 3.36
C GLN A 80 -28.70 24.18 1.83
N SER A 81 -28.79 23.08 1.07
CA SER A 81 -28.76 23.08 -0.41
C SER A 81 -27.52 23.80 -0.98
N GLN A 82 -26.37 23.64 -0.33
CA GLN A 82 -25.10 24.22 -0.74
C GLN A 82 -24.18 23.15 -1.37
N PRO A 83 -23.24 23.52 -2.26
CA PRO A 83 -22.36 22.57 -2.93
C PRO A 83 -21.51 21.73 -1.96
N LEU A 84 -21.38 20.44 -2.23
CA LEU A 84 -20.55 19.51 -1.46
C LEU A 84 -19.06 19.73 -1.76
N PRO A 85 -18.21 19.86 -0.73
CA PRO A 85 -16.77 19.96 -0.89
C PRO A 85 -16.15 18.58 -1.15
N ILE A 86 -15.75 18.33 -2.39
CA ILE A 86 -15.11 17.10 -2.86
C ILE A 86 -13.61 17.38 -3.03
N GLY A 87 -12.74 16.56 -2.45
CA GLY A 87 -11.29 16.76 -2.56
C GLY A 87 -10.81 16.80 -4.01
N THR A 88 -10.02 17.81 -4.35
CA THR A 88 -9.28 17.82 -5.62
C THR A 88 -8.15 16.78 -5.54
N GLN A 89 -8.22 15.76 -6.41
CA GLN A 89 -7.14 14.85 -6.83
C GLN A 89 -6.87 13.53 -6.10
N ASP A 90 -7.49 13.22 -4.97
CA ASP A 90 -7.76 11.84 -4.56
C ASP A 90 -8.69 11.97 -3.36
N ALA A 91 -9.76 11.18 -3.28
CA ALA A 91 -10.54 11.18 -2.04
C ALA A 91 -9.69 10.66 -0.83
N GLY A 92 -8.50 10.13 -1.11
CA GLY A 92 -7.42 9.85 -0.16
C GLY A 92 -6.52 11.04 0.20
N LEU A 93 -6.43 12.12 -0.59
CA LEU A 93 -5.55 13.28 -0.31
C LEU A 93 -6.15 14.27 0.70
N LEU A 94 -7.49 14.35 0.81
CA LEU A 94 -8.14 15.03 1.95
C LEU A 94 -8.08 14.20 3.24
N ASP A 95 -7.68 12.95 3.09
CA ASP A 95 -7.58 12.03 4.17
C ASP A 95 -6.10 11.74 4.40
N ALA A 96 -5.38 12.63 5.11
CA ALA A 96 -4.05 12.39 5.71
C ALA A 96 -4.00 11.17 6.67
N ARG A 97 -5.02 10.32 6.61
CA ARG A 97 -5.14 9.02 7.24
C ARG A 97 -5.02 7.90 6.19
N ILE A 98 -5.36 8.12 4.91
CA ILE A 98 -5.36 7.10 3.84
C ILE A 98 -4.00 6.92 3.20
N PHE A 99 -3.24 7.99 3.03
CA PHE A 99 -1.83 7.91 2.75
C PHE A 99 -1.13 8.48 3.96
N ASP A 100 -0.27 7.66 4.53
CA ASP A 100 0.70 8.13 5.48
C ASP A 100 1.48 9.29 4.87
N GLU A 101 1.84 10.28 5.67
CA GLU A 101 2.61 11.46 5.24
C GLU A 101 4.01 11.08 4.66
N ASP A 102 4.35 9.77 4.66
CA ASP A 102 5.63 9.18 4.28
C ASP A 102 5.64 8.52 2.88
N ALA A 103 4.63 8.81 2.03
CA ALA A 103 4.58 8.37 0.64
C ALA A 103 4.72 9.54 -0.35
N ASP A 104 5.92 10.13 -0.44
CA ASP A 104 6.46 10.92 -1.57
C ASP A 104 5.46 11.79 -2.37
N ALA A 105 4.51 12.41 -1.66
CA ALA A 105 3.51 13.33 -2.17
C ALA A 105 3.74 14.65 -1.46
N THR A 106 4.64 15.43 -2.05
CA THR A 106 4.92 16.81 -1.70
C THR A 106 3.62 17.61 -1.51
N SER A 107 3.48 18.18 -0.31
CA SER A 107 2.80 19.45 0.01
C SER A 107 1.35 19.57 -0.45
N ILE A 108 0.34 19.53 0.45
CA ILE A 108 -0.94 20.29 0.27
C ILE A 108 -1.88 20.28 1.52
N THR A 109 -1.61 19.57 2.62
CA THR A 109 -2.57 19.50 3.75
C THR A 109 -2.20 20.01 5.17
N PRO A 110 -1.19 20.87 5.42
CA PRO A 110 -1.01 21.42 6.78
C PRO A 110 -2.07 22.49 7.16
N ASP A 111 -2.41 23.41 6.25
CA ASP A 111 -3.04 24.69 6.66
C ASP A 111 -4.52 24.65 7.05
N LEU A 112 -5.18 23.49 7.01
CA LEU A 112 -6.61 23.39 7.38
C LEU A 112 -6.82 22.98 8.84
N PHE A 113 -5.76 22.48 9.48
CA PHE A 113 -5.77 22.10 10.89
C PHE A 113 -4.57 22.59 11.70
N ASP A 114 -3.51 23.16 11.10
CA ASP A 114 -2.27 23.44 11.86
C ASP A 114 -1.50 24.75 11.64
N ASN A 115 -1.87 25.75 10.79
CA ASN A 115 -1.17 27.07 10.77
C ASN A 115 -2.12 28.19 10.28
N GLU A 116 -2.17 29.42 10.80
CA GLU A 116 -1.09 30.33 11.20
C GLU A 116 -1.44 31.21 12.45
N ASP A 117 -0.36 31.74 13.03
CA ASP A 117 -0.24 32.69 14.14
C ASP A 117 -0.18 32.15 15.58
N ASN A 118 1.09 32.00 15.98
CA ASN A 118 1.75 31.79 17.26
C ASN A 118 1.26 32.67 18.45
N THR A 119 -0.06 32.75 18.68
CA THR A 119 -0.66 33.26 19.92
C THR A 119 -1.97 32.55 20.30
N GLY A 120 -2.41 31.51 19.57
CA GLY A 120 -3.72 30.88 19.76
C GLY A 120 -3.75 29.36 19.90
N GLU A 121 -2.61 28.68 20.09
CA GLU A 121 -2.52 27.20 20.17
C GLU A 121 -3.33 26.56 21.31
N ASN A 122 -3.92 27.36 22.21
CA ASN A 122 -4.80 26.85 23.27
C ASN A 122 -6.24 26.52 22.82
N GLU A 123 -6.71 26.89 21.62
CA GLU A 123 -8.15 26.79 21.32
C GLU A 123 -8.67 25.40 20.88
N ILE A 124 -7.81 24.47 20.45
CA ILE A 124 -8.23 23.07 20.18
C ILE A 124 -8.14 22.22 21.45
N GLU A 125 -7.27 22.58 22.40
CA GLU A 125 -7.20 21.91 23.71
C GLU A 125 -8.25 22.43 24.71
N GLU A 126 -8.79 23.66 24.56
CA GLU A 126 -9.71 24.24 25.56
C GLU A 126 -11.21 24.29 25.19
N LYS A 127 -11.65 24.05 23.95
CA LYS A 127 -13.09 24.03 23.62
C LYS A 127 -13.65 22.62 23.57
N GLY A 128 -13.85 22.07 24.77
CA GLY A 128 -14.76 20.97 25.15
C GLY A 128 -15.00 19.87 24.11
N SER A 129 -14.53 18.65 24.42
CA SER A 129 -14.83 17.41 23.69
C SER A 129 -16.22 17.43 23.07
N LEU A 130 -16.29 17.25 21.75
CA LEU A 130 -17.53 17.20 20.97
C LEU A 130 -18.30 15.93 21.38
N LYS A 131 -19.08 16.01 22.46
CA LYS A 131 -19.73 14.84 23.08
C LYS A 131 -21.08 14.56 22.45
N PHE A 132 -21.73 15.56 21.87
CA PHE A 132 -23.08 15.44 21.34
C PHE A 132 -23.14 15.75 19.85
N GLU A 133 -24.11 15.14 19.16
CA GLU A 133 -24.40 15.39 17.75
C GLU A 133 -24.53 16.88 17.41
N LYS A 134 -25.16 17.66 18.31
CA LYS A 134 -25.34 19.10 18.14
C LYS A 134 -24.00 19.84 18.01
N ASP A 135 -22.99 19.40 18.75
CA ASP A 135 -21.66 20.03 18.75
C ASP A 135 -20.99 19.80 17.39
N TYR A 136 -21.09 18.58 16.85
CA TYR A 136 -20.62 18.26 15.50
C TYR A 136 -21.36 19.04 14.40
N LYS A 137 -22.69 19.22 14.53
CA LYS A 137 -23.48 20.02 13.57
C LYS A 137 -23.02 21.48 13.56
N ASN A 138 -22.85 22.09 14.73
CA ASN A 138 -22.37 23.48 14.84
C ASN A 138 -20.96 23.62 14.27
N ARG A 139 -20.05 22.72 14.65
CA ARG A 139 -18.65 22.77 14.19
C ARG A 139 -18.54 22.50 12.68
N ALA A 140 -19.38 21.62 12.14
CA ALA A 140 -19.45 21.37 10.71
C ALA A 140 -19.85 22.62 9.92
N ALA A 141 -20.80 23.41 10.42
CA ALA A 141 -21.20 24.66 9.78
C ALA A 141 -20.06 25.68 9.73
N GLU A 142 -19.32 25.83 10.84
CA GLU A 142 -18.15 26.72 10.91
C GLU A 142 -17.05 26.31 9.92
N ILE A 143 -16.72 25.02 9.87
CA ILE A 143 -15.70 24.49 8.97
C ILE A 143 -16.14 24.59 7.52
N TYR A 144 -17.41 24.30 7.24
CA TYR A 144 -17.96 24.47 5.90
C TYR A 144 -17.83 25.92 5.42
N ALA A 145 -18.10 26.90 6.30
CA ALA A 145 -17.93 28.32 5.96
C ALA A 145 -16.48 28.66 5.59
N LYS A 146 -15.49 28.09 6.30
CA LYS A 146 -14.07 28.21 5.93
C LYS A 146 -13.77 27.54 4.59
N TYR A 147 -14.28 26.33 4.35
CA TYR A 147 -14.10 25.64 3.06
C TYR A 147 -14.65 26.48 1.92
N ALA A 148 -15.84 27.05 2.06
CA ALA A 148 -16.50 27.82 1.03
C ALA A 148 -15.88 29.20 0.79
N SER A 149 -15.07 29.71 1.72
CA SER A 149 -14.40 31.02 1.64
C SER A 149 -12.90 30.86 1.41
N GLU A 150 -12.13 30.76 2.48
CA GLU A 150 -10.67 30.74 2.52
C GLU A 150 -10.06 29.59 1.71
N TYR A 151 -10.63 28.39 1.81
CA TYR A 151 -10.07 27.18 1.20
C TYR A 151 -10.81 26.72 -0.06
N LYS A 152 -11.61 27.60 -0.68
CA LYS A 152 -12.52 27.24 -1.78
C LYS A 152 -11.82 26.52 -2.93
N ASN A 153 -10.59 26.93 -3.24
CA ASN A 153 -9.82 26.39 -4.35
C ASN A 153 -9.24 24.98 -4.09
N ARG A 154 -9.23 24.52 -2.83
CA ARG A 154 -8.76 23.17 -2.44
C ARG A 154 -9.82 22.08 -2.67
N PHE A 155 -11.03 22.45 -3.07
CA PHE A 155 -12.14 21.53 -3.27
C PHE A 155 -12.75 21.69 -4.66
N LYS A 156 -13.14 20.58 -5.27
CA LYS A 156 -14.16 20.55 -6.32
C LYS A 156 -15.50 20.63 -5.62
N TRP A 157 -16.43 21.41 -6.17
CA TRP A 157 -17.73 21.63 -5.56
C TRP A 157 -18.81 20.99 -6.42
N LEU A 158 -19.55 20.05 -5.83
CA LEU A 158 -20.64 19.35 -6.53
C LEU A 158 -21.98 19.68 -5.87
N ARG A 159 -22.95 20.12 -6.65
CA ARG A 159 -24.27 20.46 -6.10
C ARG A 159 -24.99 19.22 -5.53
N PRO A 160 -25.72 19.33 -4.40
CA PRO A 160 -26.36 18.18 -3.75
C PRO A 160 -27.37 17.45 -4.63
N GLU A 161 -27.98 18.13 -5.61
CA GLU A 161 -29.01 17.55 -6.47
C GLU A 161 -28.48 16.43 -7.38
N LEU A 162 -27.16 16.33 -7.56
CA LEU A 162 -26.50 15.25 -8.30
C LEU A 162 -26.56 13.90 -7.56
N PHE A 163 -26.90 13.90 -6.26
CA PHE A 163 -26.88 12.72 -5.42
C PHE A 163 -28.28 12.27 -5.00
N ILE A 164 -28.47 10.96 -4.82
CA ILE A 164 -29.71 10.36 -4.31
C ILE A 164 -29.91 10.72 -2.83
N LYS A 165 -31.18 10.75 -2.39
CA LYS A 165 -31.52 11.06 -0.99
C LYS A 165 -30.88 10.10 0.02
N ALA A 166 -30.55 8.88 -0.40
CA ALA A 166 -29.89 7.89 0.45
C ALA A 166 -28.51 8.36 0.95
N LEU A 167 -27.83 9.26 0.24
CA LEU A 167 -26.53 9.81 0.67
C LEU A 167 -26.62 10.43 2.07
N ALA A 168 -27.60 11.29 2.30
CA ALA A 168 -27.79 11.94 3.60
C ALA A 168 -28.10 10.91 4.70
N ASN A 169 -29.01 9.98 4.42
CA ASN A 169 -29.38 8.92 5.37
C ASN A 169 -28.18 8.04 5.75
N ASP A 170 -27.31 7.72 4.79
CA ASP A 170 -26.13 6.89 5.02
C ASP A 170 -25.04 7.65 5.79
N LEU A 171 -24.84 8.94 5.49
CA LEU A 171 -23.91 9.82 6.23
C LEU A 171 -24.33 9.95 7.70
N GLU A 172 -25.62 10.15 7.95
CA GLU A 172 -26.21 10.26 9.29
C GLU A 172 -26.12 8.93 10.03
N SER A 173 -26.47 7.81 9.38
CA SER A 173 -26.35 6.47 9.95
C SER A 173 -24.93 6.15 10.38
N ASP A 174 -23.94 6.44 9.53
CA ASP A 174 -22.52 6.25 9.85
C ASP A 174 -22.08 7.18 10.98
N GLY A 175 -22.47 8.46 10.94
CA GLY A 175 -22.17 9.44 11.99
C GLY A 175 -22.69 8.96 13.36
N ASN A 176 -23.92 8.46 13.42
CA ASN A 176 -24.54 7.93 14.63
C ASN A 176 -23.90 6.61 15.09
N ALA A 177 -23.49 5.74 14.17
CA ALA A 177 -22.73 4.53 14.52
C ALA A 177 -21.38 4.88 15.17
N LEU A 178 -20.68 5.87 14.62
CA LEU A 178 -19.41 6.34 15.15
C LEU A 178 -19.54 7.08 16.50
N LEU A 179 -20.57 7.91 16.67
CA LEU A 179 -20.88 8.55 17.95
C LEU A 179 -21.14 7.52 19.07
N ARG A 180 -21.82 6.41 18.75
CA ARG A 180 -22.01 5.31 19.70
C ARG A 180 -20.69 4.64 20.10
N ILE A 181 -19.71 4.58 19.19
CA ILE A 181 -18.36 4.08 19.49
C ILE A 181 -17.66 5.03 20.45
N LEU A 182 -17.63 6.34 20.16
CA LEU A 182 -17.03 7.34 21.05
C LEU A 182 -17.66 7.30 22.46
N LYS A 183 -18.98 7.22 22.54
CA LYS A 183 -19.70 7.11 23.81
C LYS A 183 -19.32 5.85 24.60
N LYS A 184 -19.02 4.74 23.90
CA LYS A 184 -18.56 3.50 24.52
C LYS A 184 -17.10 3.59 25.00
N CYS A 185 -16.25 4.31 24.26
CA CYS A 185 -14.86 4.55 24.64
C CYS A 185 -14.76 5.47 25.87
N GLY A 186 -15.63 6.48 25.95
CA GLY A 186 -15.52 7.53 26.97
C GLY A 186 -14.39 8.51 26.68
N ASP A 187 -14.06 9.33 27.67
CA ASP A 187 -12.93 10.25 27.58
C ASP A 187 -11.61 9.47 27.68
N TRP A 188 -10.65 9.80 26.80
CA TRP A 188 -9.33 9.17 26.83
C TRP A 188 -8.56 9.56 28.09
N ASP A 189 -8.03 8.57 28.79
CA ASP A 189 -7.25 8.74 30.02
C ASP A 189 -5.83 8.19 29.82
N SER A 190 -4.88 9.09 29.55
CA SER A 190 -3.48 8.73 29.30
C SER A 190 -2.77 8.12 30.51
N THR A 191 -3.34 8.23 31.71
CA THR A 191 -2.80 7.57 32.92
C THR A 191 -3.09 6.07 32.92
N LYS A 192 -4.07 5.61 32.14
CA LYS A 192 -4.45 4.20 31.98
C LYS A 192 -3.90 3.56 30.71
N ASP A 193 -3.17 4.33 29.89
CA ASP A 193 -2.53 3.82 28.69
C ASP A 193 -1.33 2.95 29.06
N THR A 194 -1.54 1.62 29.03
CA THR A 194 -0.51 0.64 29.37
C THR A 194 0.65 0.62 28.38
N LYS A 195 0.42 1.04 27.12
CA LYS A 195 1.45 1.06 26.08
C LYS A 195 2.37 2.27 26.26
N LEU A 196 1.79 3.44 26.53
CA LEU A 196 2.53 4.63 26.94
C LEU A 196 3.30 4.40 28.24
N GLU A 197 2.69 3.73 29.22
CA GLU A 197 3.36 3.36 30.49
C GLU A 197 4.57 2.47 30.26
N ALA A 198 4.45 1.45 29.41
CA ALA A 198 5.56 0.57 29.07
C ALA A 198 6.69 1.32 28.33
N LEU A 199 6.34 2.22 27.40
CA LEU A 199 7.32 3.08 26.73
C LEU A 199 8.03 4.00 27.74
N TYR A 200 7.28 4.62 28.65
CA TYR A 200 7.84 5.47 29.70
C TYR A 200 8.83 4.68 30.57
N LYS A 201 8.47 3.49 31.07
CA LYS A 201 9.37 2.65 31.85
C LYS A 201 10.62 2.25 31.08
N MET A 202 10.48 1.92 29.79
CA MET A 202 11.62 1.63 28.94
C MET A 202 12.58 2.82 28.84
N ILE A 203 12.05 4.03 28.65
CA ILE A 203 12.83 5.25 28.48
C ILE A 203 13.40 5.79 29.80
N ALA A 204 12.67 5.67 30.91
CA ALA A 204 13.00 6.30 32.18
C ALA A 204 13.71 5.36 33.16
N GLU A 205 13.42 4.06 33.13
CA GLU A 205 13.97 3.07 34.06
C GLU A 205 15.01 2.18 33.38
N LYS A 206 14.71 1.63 32.19
CA LYS A 206 15.60 0.69 31.50
C LYS A 206 16.74 1.39 30.76
N HIS A 207 16.46 2.50 30.07
CA HIS A 207 17.42 3.26 29.27
C HIS A 207 17.43 4.74 29.66
N PRO A 208 17.79 5.10 30.90
CA PRO A 208 17.66 6.46 31.42
C PRO A 208 18.62 7.47 30.76
N ASN A 209 19.76 7.02 30.24
CA ASN A 209 20.86 7.90 29.79
C ASN A 209 21.09 7.83 28.27
N GLU A 210 20.70 6.71 27.67
CA GLU A 210 20.94 6.35 26.28
C GLU A 210 20.03 7.17 25.36
N LYS A 211 20.47 7.39 24.12
CA LYS A 211 19.61 7.95 23.09
C LYS A 211 18.62 6.88 22.63
N VAL A 212 17.36 7.28 22.45
CA VAL A 212 16.26 6.40 22.03
C VAL A 212 15.50 7.06 20.89
N ILE A 213 15.36 6.36 19.77
CA ILE A 213 14.45 6.78 18.71
C ILE A 213 13.20 5.90 18.72
N VAL A 214 12.04 6.54 18.72
CA VAL A 214 10.73 5.91 18.72
C VAL A 214 10.04 6.21 17.40
N PHE A 215 9.83 5.19 16.58
CA PHE A 215 9.08 5.30 15.34
C PHE A 215 7.62 4.91 15.56
N THR A 216 6.72 5.73 15.00
CA THR A 216 5.28 5.45 14.93
C THR A 216 4.78 5.88 13.57
N GLN A 217 3.78 5.18 13.04
CA GLN A 217 3.22 5.48 11.74
C GLN A 217 2.53 6.85 11.72
N PHE A 218 1.88 7.28 12.81
CA PHE A 218 0.97 8.44 12.76
C PHE A 218 1.51 9.66 13.49
N ALA A 219 1.47 10.83 12.83
CA ALA A 219 1.80 12.13 13.42
C ALA A 219 1.01 12.45 14.71
N ASP A 220 -0.28 12.09 14.77
CA ASP A 220 -1.08 12.27 15.99
C ASP A 220 -0.55 11.43 17.16
N THR A 221 0.02 10.25 16.88
CA THR A 221 0.69 9.44 17.90
C THR A 221 2.00 10.09 18.33
N VAL A 222 2.78 10.67 17.40
CA VAL A 222 3.99 11.44 17.75
C VAL A 222 3.67 12.56 18.74
N ARG A 223 2.67 13.41 18.42
CA ARG A 223 2.24 14.52 19.27
C ARG A 223 1.77 14.05 20.64
N TYR A 224 0.93 13.02 20.67
CA TYR A 224 0.44 12.39 21.91
C TYR A 224 1.58 11.88 22.80
N LEU A 225 2.53 11.14 22.21
CA LEU A 225 3.67 10.61 22.94
C LEU A 225 4.59 11.72 23.45
N GLU A 226 4.90 12.70 22.61
CA GLU A 226 5.73 13.84 22.99
C GLU A 226 5.15 14.59 24.20
N GLN A 227 3.87 14.96 24.13
CA GLN A 227 3.19 15.68 25.20
C GLN A 227 3.20 14.88 26.51
N HIS A 228 2.78 13.62 26.47
CA HIS A 228 2.65 12.85 27.71
C HIS A 228 3.97 12.34 28.28
N LEU A 229 4.99 12.07 27.45
CA LEU A 229 6.32 11.75 27.97
C LEU A 229 6.97 12.97 28.63
N LYS A 230 6.80 14.17 28.05
CA LYS A 230 7.25 15.43 28.68
C LYS A 230 6.55 15.67 30.02
N LEU A 231 5.23 15.48 30.09
CA LEU A 231 4.45 15.60 31.34
C LEU A 231 4.91 14.62 32.42
N ARG A 232 5.42 13.45 32.04
CA ARG A 232 5.98 12.44 32.95
C ARG A 232 7.46 12.67 33.29
N GLY A 233 8.03 13.81 32.87
CA GLY A 233 9.38 14.23 33.24
C GLY A 233 10.50 13.73 32.32
N VAL A 234 10.17 13.18 31.13
CA VAL A 234 11.21 12.81 30.16
C VAL A 234 11.83 14.08 29.58
N SER A 235 13.08 14.36 29.97
CA SER A 235 13.84 15.51 29.50
C SER A 235 14.48 15.29 28.13
N ARG A 236 14.79 16.39 27.42
CA ARG A 236 15.48 16.38 26.11
C ARG A 236 14.77 15.48 25.08
N LEU A 237 13.45 15.67 24.95
CA LEU A 237 12.58 14.93 24.04
C LEU A 237 11.97 15.87 23.00
N SER A 238 11.87 15.42 21.75
CA SER A 238 11.11 16.10 20.69
C SER A 238 10.34 15.10 19.81
N GLY A 239 9.20 15.53 19.29
CA GLY A 239 8.47 14.89 18.19
C GLY A 239 8.92 15.42 16.82
N VAL A 240 8.87 14.58 15.79
CA VAL A 240 9.12 14.93 14.38
C VAL A 240 8.08 14.26 13.48
N THR A 241 7.51 15.05 12.58
CA THR A 241 6.49 14.61 11.61
C THR A 241 6.78 15.23 10.24
N GLY A 242 6.03 14.84 9.20
CA GLY A 242 6.16 15.44 7.86
C GLY A 242 5.87 16.94 7.84
N ASP A 243 5.01 17.42 8.73
CA ASP A 243 4.65 18.84 8.89
C ASP A 243 5.64 19.64 9.74
N SER A 244 6.68 18.99 10.29
CA SER A 244 7.69 19.71 11.07
C SER A 244 8.44 20.71 10.16
N PRO A 245 8.61 21.99 10.56
CA PRO A 245 9.24 22.99 9.69
C PRO A 245 10.67 22.65 9.28
N ASP A 246 11.41 21.96 10.16
CA ASP A 246 12.76 21.49 9.88
C ASP A 246 13.02 20.12 10.57
N PRO A 247 12.61 19.01 9.93
CA PRO A 247 12.88 17.66 10.45
C PRO A 247 14.38 17.36 10.55
N THR A 248 15.18 17.97 9.68
CA THR A 248 16.62 17.76 9.60
C THR A 248 17.34 18.40 10.79
N ALA A 249 16.93 19.60 11.22
CA ALA A 249 17.48 20.23 12.42
C ALA A 249 17.21 19.40 13.68
N LEU A 250 16.03 18.76 13.78
CA LEU A 250 15.72 17.87 14.91
C LEU A 250 16.57 16.60 14.87
N ALA A 251 16.80 16.02 13.68
CA ALA A 251 17.75 14.92 13.51
C ALA A 251 19.18 15.32 13.91
N TRP A 252 19.64 16.54 13.57
CA TRP A 252 20.95 17.04 13.99
C TRP A 252 21.08 17.26 15.49
N ARG A 253 20.01 17.72 16.15
CA ARG A 253 19.98 17.82 17.61
C ARG A 253 19.99 16.46 18.28
N PHE A 254 19.42 15.44 17.64
CA PHE A 254 19.40 14.08 18.15
C PHE A 254 20.70 13.31 17.87
N SER A 255 21.33 13.48 16.72
CA SER A 255 22.55 12.77 16.32
C SER A 255 23.64 13.72 15.83
N PRO A 256 24.13 14.65 16.68
CA PRO A 256 25.08 15.68 16.27
C PRO A 256 26.44 15.16 15.81
N GLU A 257 26.92 14.02 16.30
CA GLU A 257 28.23 13.47 15.91
C GLU A 257 28.15 12.90 14.48
N SER A 258 27.17 12.02 14.22
CA SER A 258 26.96 11.37 12.91
C SER A 258 26.58 12.33 11.79
N ASN A 259 26.14 13.56 12.13
CA ASN A 259 25.81 14.61 11.18
C ASN A 259 26.88 15.73 11.11
N GLU A 260 28.03 15.56 11.79
CA GLU A 260 29.11 16.55 11.86
C GLU A 260 28.62 17.94 12.37
N LYS A 261 27.63 17.94 13.27
CA LYS A 261 27.03 19.14 13.86
C LYS A 261 27.42 19.36 15.32
N ARG A 262 28.29 18.53 15.91
CA ARG A 262 28.72 18.67 17.30
C ARG A 262 29.24 20.06 17.66
N GLY A 263 29.97 20.72 16.76
CA GLY A 263 30.46 22.09 16.96
C GLY A 263 29.38 23.19 16.93
N ARG A 264 28.16 22.86 16.51
CA ARG A 264 27.02 23.81 16.38
C ARG A 264 25.91 23.55 17.40
N ILE A 265 25.71 22.30 17.79
CA ILE A 265 24.69 21.90 18.78
C ILE A 265 25.32 21.88 20.16
N LYS A 266 24.80 22.70 21.09
CA LYS A 266 25.26 22.68 22.48
C LYS A 266 24.75 21.43 23.20
N PRO A 267 25.46 20.91 24.22
CA PRO A 267 25.01 19.75 24.99
C PRO A 267 23.60 19.89 25.61
N ASP A 268 23.21 21.11 26.00
CA ASP A 268 21.89 21.38 26.57
C ASP A 268 20.76 21.37 25.52
N ASP A 269 21.10 21.64 24.25
CA ASP A 269 20.16 21.65 23.12
C ASP A 269 20.01 20.26 22.48
N GLU A 270 20.90 19.33 22.83
CA GLU A 270 20.97 17.97 22.32
C GLU A 270 19.80 17.12 22.83
N LEU A 271 19.16 16.39 21.91
CA LEU A 271 18.05 15.51 22.24
C LEU A 271 18.55 14.14 22.68
N ARG A 272 17.87 13.58 23.68
CA ARG A 272 18.04 12.19 24.13
C ARG A 272 16.97 11.29 23.51
N VAL A 273 15.73 11.75 23.43
CA VAL A 273 14.62 10.97 22.89
C VAL A 273 14.04 11.68 21.67
N LEU A 274 13.87 10.94 20.58
CA LEU A 274 13.21 11.43 19.38
C LEU A 274 12.03 10.53 19.06
N VAL A 275 10.83 11.10 18.98
CA VAL A 275 9.64 10.38 18.51
C VAL A 275 9.38 10.85 17.08
N ALA A 276 9.29 9.94 16.11
CA ALA A 276 9.23 10.31 14.70
C ALA A 276 8.25 9.44 13.90
N THR A 277 7.70 10.02 12.83
CA THR A 277 7.13 9.24 11.71
C THR A 277 8.24 8.69 10.82
N ASP A 278 7.88 7.98 9.74
CA ASP A 278 8.86 7.43 8.79
C ASP A 278 9.56 8.53 7.96
N VAL A 279 9.24 9.82 8.16
CA VAL A 279 9.98 10.96 7.61
C VAL A 279 11.48 10.94 7.94
N LEU A 280 11.86 10.37 9.07
CA LEU A 280 13.28 10.18 9.46
C LEU A 280 13.79 8.75 9.18
N SER A 281 12.96 7.88 8.60
CA SER A 281 13.36 6.51 8.22
C SER A 281 14.18 6.48 6.92
N GLU A 282 14.29 7.61 6.21
CA GLU A 282 15.07 7.78 4.98
C GLU A 282 15.96 9.04 5.04
N GLY A 283 17.05 9.06 4.27
CA GLY A 283 17.95 10.23 4.12
C GLY A 283 18.77 10.71 5.32
N GLN A 284 18.46 10.35 6.57
CA GLN A 284 19.11 10.89 7.77
C GLN A 284 20.12 9.92 8.41
N ASN A 285 21.12 10.48 9.08
CA ASN A 285 22.13 9.77 9.87
C ASN A 285 21.76 9.85 11.36
N LEU A 286 21.53 8.72 12.01
CA LEU A 286 21.04 8.62 13.39
C LEU A 286 21.91 7.71 14.27
N GLN A 287 23.16 7.47 13.89
CA GLN A 287 24.06 6.48 14.51
C GLN A 287 24.56 6.85 15.91
N ASP A 288 24.31 8.08 16.40
CA ASP A 288 24.59 8.42 17.82
C ASP A 288 23.65 7.63 18.77
N CYS A 289 22.55 7.11 18.23
CA CYS A 289 21.62 6.21 18.90
C CYS A 289 21.99 4.74 18.62
N PHE A 290 21.58 3.82 19.47
CA PHE A 290 21.61 2.38 19.19
C PHE A 290 20.32 1.67 19.64
N ILE A 291 19.31 2.43 20.09
CA ILE A 291 18.03 1.91 20.58
C ILE A 291 16.91 2.41 19.67
N VAL A 292 16.32 1.47 18.93
CA VAL A 292 15.20 1.73 18.01
C VAL A 292 13.94 1.11 18.60
N VAL A 293 12.88 1.90 18.75
CA VAL A 293 11.59 1.44 19.26
C VAL A 293 10.53 1.62 18.17
N ASN A 294 9.96 0.53 17.69
CA ASN A 294 8.77 0.54 16.86
C ASN A 294 7.54 0.56 17.77
N TYR A 295 6.96 1.75 17.94
CA TYR A 295 5.75 1.91 18.74
C TYR A 295 4.55 1.26 18.09
N ASP A 296 4.54 1.15 16.76
CA ASP A 296 3.60 0.34 16.00
C ASP A 296 4.31 -0.33 14.83
N LEU A 297 3.70 -1.42 14.34
CA LEU A 297 4.26 -2.19 13.24
C LEU A 297 3.82 -1.60 11.88
N PRO A 298 4.73 -1.29 10.96
CA PRO A 298 4.35 -0.87 9.62
C PRO A 298 3.76 -2.03 8.81
N TRP A 299 2.98 -1.73 7.77
CA TRP A 299 2.45 -2.75 6.85
C TRP A 299 3.54 -3.46 6.06
N ALA A 300 4.57 -2.71 5.66
CA ALA A 300 5.67 -3.21 4.86
C ALA A 300 6.91 -3.36 5.76
N ILE A 301 7.46 -4.57 5.80
CA ILE A 301 8.64 -4.90 6.62
C ILE A 301 9.83 -4.05 6.27
N ILE A 302 9.96 -3.67 5.00
CA ILE A 302 11.06 -2.83 4.55
C ILE A 302 11.18 -1.55 5.38
N ARG A 303 10.08 -1.03 5.94
CA ARG A 303 10.10 0.11 6.86
C ARG A 303 10.85 -0.21 8.17
N LEU A 304 10.65 -1.40 8.75
CA LEU A 304 11.41 -1.84 9.94
C LEU A 304 12.91 -1.92 9.64
N ILE A 305 13.27 -2.49 8.49
CA ILE A 305 14.67 -2.59 8.04
C ILE A 305 15.25 -1.19 7.78
N GLN A 306 14.49 -0.31 7.13
CA GLN A 306 14.91 1.07 6.85
C GLN A 306 15.14 1.88 8.14
N ARG A 307 14.24 1.73 9.14
CA ARG A 307 14.33 2.34 10.47
C ARG A 307 15.59 1.88 11.20
N ALA A 308 15.81 0.56 11.27
CA ALA A 308 17.03 0.00 11.88
C ALA A 308 18.28 0.44 11.12
N GLY A 309 18.26 0.38 9.79
CA GLY A 309 19.35 0.81 8.91
C GLY A 309 19.64 2.32 8.90
N ARG A 310 18.90 3.15 9.65
CA ARG A 310 19.31 4.53 9.96
C ARG A 310 20.40 4.59 11.03
N VAL A 311 20.36 3.59 11.91
CA VAL A 311 21.21 3.47 13.09
C VAL A 311 22.32 2.44 12.84
N ASP A 312 22.01 1.38 12.10
CA ASP A 312 22.95 0.35 11.67
C ASP A 312 23.72 0.76 10.41
N ARG A 313 24.78 1.56 10.62
CA ARG A 313 25.65 2.06 9.55
C ARG A 313 27.10 2.16 10.03
N ILE A 314 28.01 2.26 9.06
CA ILE A 314 29.42 2.61 9.32
C ILE A 314 29.47 3.89 10.17
N GLY A 315 30.17 3.82 11.31
CA GLY A 315 30.23 4.88 12.31
C GLY A 315 29.42 4.59 13.59
N GLN A 316 28.62 3.53 13.62
CA GLN A 316 28.00 3.03 14.85
C GLN A 316 29.06 2.54 15.83
N ASN A 317 29.00 3.02 17.07
CA ASN A 317 29.98 2.70 18.13
C ASN A 317 29.47 1.64 19.12
N ALA A 318 28.15 1.39 19.16
CA ALA A 318 27.58 0.33 19.98
C ALA A 318 27.83 -1.05 19.35
N GLU A 319 28.16 -2.04 20.19
CA GLU A 319 28.34 -3.44 19.75
C GLU A 319 27.01 -4.07 19.30
N ASN A 320 25.90 -3.68 19.93
CA ASN A 320 24.57 -4.21 19.63
C ASN A 320 23.57 -3.06 19.44
N ILE A 321 22.74 -3.19 18.41
CA ILE A 321 21.58 -2.32 18.20
C ILE A 321 20.35 -3.01 18.79
N LEU A 322 19.64 -2.31 19.67
CA LEU A 322 18.48 -2.85 20.36
C LEU A 322 17.20 -2.41 19.65
N CYS A 323 16.53 -3.35 18.99
CA CYS A 323 15.24 -3.13 18.34
C CYS A 323 14.10 -3.62 19.25
N TYR A 324 13.28 -2.70 19.74
CA TYR A 324 12.07 -3.01 20.50
C TYR A 324 10.84 -2.81 19.62
N SER A 325 9.89 -3.74 19.64
CA SER A 325 8.65 -3.62 18.88
C SER A 325 7.45 -3.87 19.78
N PHE A 326 6.52 -2.92 19.81
CA PHE A 326 5.22 -3.16 20.43
C PHE A 326 4.33 -3.98 19.51
N LEU A 327 3.78 -5.06 20.03
CA LEU A 327 2.88 -5.93 19.26
C LEU A 327 1.42 -5.46 19.40
N PRO A 328 0.60 -5.61 18.33
CA PRO A 328 -0.82 -5.34 18.42
C PRO A 328 -1.50 -6.21 19.48
N ALA A 329 -2.48 -5.64 20.19
CA ALA A 329 -3.32 -6.43 21.08
C ALA A 329 -4.06 -7.53 20.30
N GLU A 330 -4.23 -8.72 20.90
CA GLU A 330 -4.80 -9.89 20.20
C GLU A 330 -6.12 -9.61 19.48
N GLY A 331 -6.98 -8.77 20.07
CA GLY A 331 -8.26 -8.41 19.47
C GLY A 331 -8.12 -7.66 18.14
N VAL A 332 -7.13 -6.77 18.04
CA VAL A 332 -6.82 -6.05 16.82
C VAL A 332 -6.09 -6.97 15.85
N GLU A 333 -5.12 -7.75 16.34
CA GLU A 333 -4.36 -8.71 15.53
C GLU A 333 -5.27 -9.73 14.81
N ARG A 334 -6.31 -10.25 15.46
CA ARG A 334 -7.28 -11.15 14.81
C ARG A 334 -8.00 -10.53 13.60
N ILE A 335 -8.12 -9.20 13.56
CA ILE A 335 -8.82 -8.46 12.51
C ILE A 335 -7.84 -8.11 11.39
N ILE A 336 -6.68 -7.57 11.73
CA ILE A 336 -5.72 -7.05 10.73
C ILE A 336 -4.61 -8.04 10.36
N ARG A 337 -4.41 -9.13 11.11
CA ARG A 337 -3.37 -10.15 10.91
C ARG A 337 -2.01 -9.54 10.57
N LEU A 338 -1.61 -8.52 11.32
CA LEU A 338 -0.45 -7.70 10.98
C LEU A 338 0.85 -8.41 11.37
N ARG A 339 0.90 -8.98 12.58
CA ARG A 339 2.06 -9.74 13.05
C ARG A 339 2.30 -10.97 12.19
N ASP A 340 1.25 -11.72 11.88
CA ASP A 340 1.38 -12.94 11.07
C ASP A 340 1.91 -12.60 9.66
N ARG A 341 1.40 -11.53 9.04
CA ARG A 341 1.90 -11.05 7.73
C ARG A 341 3.35 -10.57 7.80
N VAL A 342 3.70 -9.77 8.79
CA VAL A 342 5.08 -9.30 8.99
C VAL A 342 6.03 -10.46 9.30
N ARG A 343 5.58 -11.51 9.97
CA ARG A 343 6.43 -12.67 10.26
C ARG A 343 6.70 -13.53 9.03
N VAL A 344 5.64 -13.89 8.29
CA VAL A 344 5.78 -14.67 7.05
C VAL A 344 6.73 -13.98 6.09
N ARG A 345 6.54 -12.68 5.89
CA ARG A 345 7.39 -11.90 4.99
C ARG A 345 8.82 -11.69 5.54
N LEU A 346 9.05 -11.73 6.86
CA LEU A 346 10.41 -11.72 7.44
C LEU A 346 11.12 -13.05 7.17
N GLN A 347 10.41 -14.18 7.33
CA GLN A 347 10.94 -15.51 7.04
C GLN A 347 11.32 -15.62 5.56
N GLU A 348 10.42 -15.21 4.66
CA GLU A 348 10.70 -15.15 3.21
C GLU A 348 11.94 -14.29 2.89
N ASN A 349 12.14 -13.16 3.58
CA ASN A 349 13.32 -12.31 3.39
C ASN A 349 14.60 -12.92 3.97
N ALA A 350 14.53 -13.54 5.15
CA ALA A 350 15.67 -14.17 5.82
C ALA A 350 16.17 -15.39 5.04
N GLU A 351 15.27 -16.17 4.46
CA GLU A 351 15.57 -17.29 3.56
C GLU A 351 16.31 -16.83 2.28
N VAL A 352 16.06 -15.60 1.84
CA VAL A 352 16.58 -15.02 0.60
C VAL A 352 17.91 -14.26 0.81
N VAL A 353 18.10 -13.59 1.94
CA VAL A 353 19.26 -12.72 2.19
C VAL A 353 20.30 -13.39 3.08
N GLY A 354 19.92 -14.35 3.92
CA GLY A 354 20.80 -14.95 4.92
C GLY A 354 21.20 -13.90 5.95
N THR A 355 20.35 -13.68 6.94
CA THR A 355 20.58 -12.67 7.99
C THR A 355 20.55 -13.31 9.38
N ASP A 356 21.52 -12.96 10.22
CA ASP A 356 21.55 -13.27 11.67
C ASP A 356 20.63 -12.30 12.48
N GLU A 357 19.82 -11.48 11.80
CA GLU A 357 18.97 -10.46 12.40
C GLU A 357 17.67 -11.07 12.97
N ALA A 358 17.41 -10.87 14.26
CA ALA A 358 16.16 -11.24 14.91
C ALA A 358 15.32 -10.00 15.21
N PHE A 359 14.13 -9.91 14.61
CA PHE A 359 13.20 -8.80 14.84
C PHE A 359 12.17 -9.11 15.95
N PHE A 360 11.96 -10.40 16.25
CA PHE A 360 11.12 -10.87 17.37
C PHE A 360 11.86 -11.89 18.26
N GLU A 361 11.51 -11.94 19.55
CA GLU A 361 12.18 -12.81 20.54
C GLU A 361 12.06 -14.32 20.23
N ASP A 362 11.00 -14.71 19.50
CA ASP A 362 10.70 -16.09 19.09
C ASP A 362 11.29 -16.48 17.72
N ASP A 363 12.09 -15.61 17.08
CA ASP A 363 12.69 -15.86 15.75
C ASP A 363 13.96 -16.74 15.81
N ARG A 364 14.18 -17.50 16.89
CA ARG A 364 15.35 -18.40 17.00
C ARG A 364 15.21 -19.59 16.03
N ASN A 365 15.80 -19.38 14.85
CA ASN A 365 16.38 -20.23 13.79
C ASN A 365 16.28 -21.78 13.77
N ASP A 366 15.33 -22.44 14.44
CA ASP A 366 15.20 -23.92 14.37
C ASP A 366 14.02 -24.43 13.51
N GLN A 367 13.10 -23.55 13.08
CA GLN A 367 11.88 -23.96 12.37
C GLN A 367 11.97 -23.88 10.83
N ALA A 368 12.72 -22.92 10.28
CA ALA A 368 12.79 -22.67 8.83
C ALA A 368 13.36 -23.86 8.03
N VAL A 369 14.23 -24.67 8.64
CA VAL A 369 14.82 -25.85 7.99
C VAL A 369 13.84 -27.04 7.96
N VAL A 370 12.84 -27.08 8.84
CA VAL A 370 11.89 -28.20 8.95
C VAL A 370 10.67 -28.02 8.04
N ASP A 371 10.26 -26.76 7.80
CA ASP A 371 9.13 -26.46 6.92
C ASP A 371 9.51 -26.51 5.42
N LEU A 372 10.80 -26.39 5.09
CA LEU A 372 11.34 -26.61 3.73
C LEU A 372 11.17 -28.06 3.23
N TYR A 373 10.95 -29.02 4.14
CA TYR A 373 10.78 -30.45 3.82
C TYR A 373 9.34 -30.96 3.94
N ASN A 374 8.42 -30.15 4.45
CA ASN A 374 7.01 -30.51 4.54
C ASN A 374 6.20 -29.57 3.64
N GLU A 375 6.10 -29.93 2.35
CA GLU A 375 5.09 -29.41 1.44
C GLU A 375 3.69 -29.60 2.06
N LYS A 376 3.23 -28.58 2.79
CA LYS A 376 1.82 -28.37 3.04
C LYS A 376 1.40 -27.11 2.32
N ALA A 377 0.94 -27.35 1.10
CA ALA A 377 -0.04 -26.52 0.44
C ALA A 377 -1.17 -26.17 1.43
N GLY A 378 -1.41 -24.88 1.62
CA GLY A 378 -2.53 -24.39 2.38
C GLY A 378 -2.36 -22.95 2.86
N ILE A 379 -2.75 -21.98 2.03
CA ILE A 379 -3.99 -21.21 2.18
C ILE A 379 -3.92 -20.03 1.20
N MET A 380 -4.94 -19.96 0.36
CA MET A 380 -5.26 -18.82 -0.50
C MET A 380 -5.42 -17.56 0.35
N ASP A 381 -4.51 -16.61 0.21
CA ASP A 381 -4.77 -15.19 0.41
C ASP A 381 -4.15 -14.49 -0.83
N GLY A 382 -4.95 -13.67 -1.51
CA GLY A 382 -4.77 -13.34 -2.92
C GLY A 382 -3.39 -12.82 -3.33
N ASP A 383 -2.92 -13.28 -4.49
CA ASP A 383 -1.69 -12.85 -5.19
C ASP A 383 -1.60 -11.34 -5.50
N ASP A 384 -2.62 -10.55 -5.16
CA ASP A 384 -2.61 -9.08 -5.33
C ASP A 384 -1.54 -8.43 -4.41
N ASP A 385 -1.19 -9.02 -3.26
CA ASP A 385 -0.18 -8.46 -2.32
C ASP A 385 1.26 -8.89 -2.67
N THR A 386 1.47 -9.91 -3.51
CA THR A 386 2.79 -10.32 -4.03
C THR A 386 3.20 -9.48 -5.24
N GLU A 387 2.25 -9.13 -6.13
CA GLU A 387 2.51 -8.23 -7.27
C GLU A 387 2.84 -6.78 -6.84
N VAL A 388 2.21 -6.29 -5.76
CA VAL A 388 2.45 -4.93 -5.24
C VAL A 388 3.88 -4.74 -4.73
N ASP A 389 4.49 -5.78 -4.15
CA ASP A 389 5.84 -5.71 -3.59
C ASP A 389 6.93 -5.84 -4.68
N PHE A 390 6.72 -6.71 -5.69
CA PHE A 390 7.61 -6.79 -6.85
C PHE A 390 7.68 -5.46 -7.63
N ALA A 391 6.53 -4.86 -7.92
CA ALA A 391 6.47 -3.58 -8.62
C ALA A 391 7.13 -2.47 -7.79
N SER A 392 6.96 -2.48 -6.46
CA SER A 392 7.58 -1.51 -5.55
C SER A 392 9.10 -1.68 -5.49
N TYR A 393 9.59 -2.91 -5.40
CA TYR A 393 11.03 -3.21 -5.40
C TYR A 393 11.70 -2.84 -6.73
N ALA A 394 11.08 -3.21 -7.86
CA ALA A 394 11.56 -2.84 -9.19
C ALA A 394 11.53 -1.31 -9.40
N TYR A 395 10.48 -0.64 -8.92
CA TYR A 395 10.37 0.82 -8.95
C TYR A 395 11.44 1.49 -8.10
N GLN A 396 11.77 0.95 -6.93
CA GLN A 396 12.86 1.47 -6.08
C GLN A 396 14.22 1.35 -6.76
N ILE A 397 14.51 0.21 -7.40
CA ILE A 397 15.75 0.02 -8.18
C ILE A 397 15.81 1.06 -9.32
N TRP A 398 14.71 1.22 -10.06
CA TRP A 398 14.58 2.21 -11.12
C TRP A 398 14.78 3.64 -10.60
N LYS A 399 14.13 4.00 -9.50
CA LYS A 399 14.20 5.33 -8.90
C LYS A 399 15.62 5.64 -8.44
N ASN A 400 16.26 4.73 -7.70
CA ASN A 400 17.65 4.88 -7.26
C ASN A 400 18.60 5.07 -8.45
N ALA A 401 18.44 4.28 -9.52
CA ALA A 401 19.25 4.41 -10.72
C ALA A 401 19.00 5.74 -11.44
N ALA A 402 17.74 6.15 -11.55
CA ALA A 402 17.33 7.37 -12.24
C ALA A 402 17.63 8.66 -11.45
N ASP A 403 17.74 8.58 -10.12
CA ASP A 403 18.18 9.67 -9.27
C ASP A 403 19.72 9.80 -9.30
N ALA A 404 20.45 8.67 -9.42
CA ALA A 404 21.89 8.67 -9.63
C ALA A 404 22.29 9.15 -11.05
N ASP A 405 21.55 8.77 -12.09
CA ASP A 405 21.70 9.30 -13.46
C ASP A 405 20.34 9.65 -14.10
N PRO A 406 19.94 10.94 -14.08
CA PRO A 406 18.68 11.41 -14.66
C PRO A 406 18.50 11.10 -16.16
N LYS A 407 19.58 10.85 -16.92
CA LYS A 407 19.47 10.54 -18.35
C LYS A 407 18.78 9.19 -18.59
N LEU A 408 18.84 8.27 -17.63
CA LEU A 408 18.21 6.95 -17.72
C LEU A 408 16.70 7.04 -17.93
N LYS A 409 16.03 8.07 -17.38
CA LYS A 409 14.59 8.35 -17.57
C LYS A 409 14.19 8.52 -19.03
N ARG A 410 15.14 8.91 -19.90
CA ARG A 410 14.94 9.03 -21.35
C ARG A 410 15.46 7.82 -22.11
N ILE A 411 16.61 7.28 -21.72
CA ILE A 411 17.31 6.22 -22.47
C ILE A 411 16.55 4.90 -22.39
N ILE A 412 16.14 4.47 -21.19
CA ILE A 412 15.57 3.13 -20.97
C ILE A 412 14.19 2.98 -21.65
N PRO A 413 13.23 3.92 -21.53
CA PRO A 413 11.96 3.82 -22.24
C PRO A 413 12.08 3.90 -23.77
N ALA A 414 13.18 4.45 -24.30
CA ALA A 414 13.43 4.55 -25.74
C ALA A 414 14.13 3.31 -26.33
N MET A 415 14.52 2.33 -25.50
CA MET A 415 15.14 1.10 -25.98
C MET A 415 14.14 0.23 -26.74
N PRO A 416 14.53 -0.37 -27.88
CA PRO A 416 13.68 -1.32 -28.57
C PRO A 416 13.49 -2.58 -27.74
N SER A 417 12.39 -3.31 -27.96
CA SER A 417 12.24 -4.66 -27.42
C SER A 417 13.32 -5.58 -28.02
N VAL A 418 13.58 -6.72 -27.35
CA VAL A 418 14.60 -7.72 -27.72
C VAL A 418 16.04 -7.26 -27.47
N VAL A 419 16.25 -6.20 -26.67
CA VAL A 419 17.60 -5.83 -26.21
C VAL A 419 18.19 -6.95 -25.36
N TYR A 420 19.47 -7.23 -25.59
CA TYR A 420 20.19 -8.22 -24.81
C TYR A 420 21.58 -7.71 -24.41
N SER A 421 22.06 -8.23 -23.29
CA SER A 421 23.42 -8.03 -22.81
C SER A 421 23.90 -9.30 -22.13
N THR A 422 25.17 -9.38 -21.78
CA THR A 422 25.71 -10.48 -20.96
C THR A 422 26.58 -9.87 -19.87
N LYS A 423 26.34 -10.35 -18.66
CA LYS A 423 27.04 -9.94 -17.46
C LYS A 423 27.87 -11.11 -16.95
N GLU A 424 29.03 -10.77 -16.40
CA GLU A 424 29.86 -11.73 -15.71
C GLU A 424 29.24 -12.18 -14.38
N LEU A 425 29.18 -13.49 -14.18
CA LEU A 425 28.79 -14.12 -12.94
C LEU A 425 30.05 -14.40 -12.12
N LYS A 426 30.24 -13.65 -11.03
CA LYS A 426 31.43 -13.77 -10.17
C LYS A 426 31.60 -15.21 -9.66
N SER A 427 32.82 -15.72 -9.74
CA SER A 427 33.22 -17.11 -9.42
C SER A 427 32.89 -17.60 -8.01
N GLU A 428 32.55 -16.70 -7.08
CA GLU A 428 32.11 -17.06 -5.71
C GLU A 428 30.62 -17.43 -5.60
N SER A 429 29.83 -17.26 -6.68
CA SER A 429 28.41 -17.60 -6.64
C SER A 429 28.19 -19.08 -6.96
N THR A 430 27.45 -19.79 -6.10
CA THR A 430 26.92 -21.15 -6.37
C THR A 430 25.81 -21.17 -7.43
N LYS A 431 25.60 -20.04 -8.12
CA LYS A 431 24.50 -19.80 -9.03
C LYS A 431 24.85 -20.31 -10.44
N PRO A 432 23.91 -20.98 -11.14
CA PRO A 432 24.19 -21.54 -12.47
C PRO A 432 24.30 -20.45 -13.55
N GLU A 433 25.27 -20.61 -14.44
CA GLU A 433 25.35 -19.82 -15.67
C GLU A 433 24.15 -20.10 -16.59
N GLY A 434 23.76 -19.11 -17.39
CA GLY A 434 22.51 -19.22 -18.14
C GLY A 434 22.03 -17.91 -18.77
N VAL A 435 20.72 -17.79 -18.94
CA VAL A 435 20.05 -16.60 -19.48
C VAL A 435 18.80 -16.26 -18.68
N LEU A 436 18.64 -14.97 -18.38
CA LEU A 436 17.40 -14.39 -17.90
C LEU A 436 16.58 -13.89 -19.08
N VAL A 437 15.29 -14.18 -19.09
CA VAL A 437 14.35 -13.76 -20.13
C VAL A 437 13.23 -12.96 -19.49
N TYR A 438 12.96 -11.78 -20.03
CA TYR A 438 11.77 -11.01 -19.72
C TYR A 438 10.89 -10.90 -20.97
N MET A 439 9.64 -11.36 -20.86
CA MET A 439 8.69 -11.34 -21.97
C MET A 439 7.31 -10.90 -21.53
N ARG A 440 6.55 -10.38 -22.49
CA ARG A 440 5.12 -10.18 -22.37
C ARG A 440 4.40 -11.27 -23.13
N THR A 441 3.52 -12.02 -22.47
CA THR A 441 2.77 -13.11 -23.09
C THR A 441 1.73 -12.58 -24.09
N GLY A 442 1.17 -13.46 -24.92
CA GLY A 442 0.12 -13.08 -25.88
C GLY A 442 -1.14 -12.51 -25.22
N GLU A 443 -1.39 -12.88 -23.96
CA GLU A 443 -2.48 -12.38 -23.12
C GLU A 443 -2.16 -11.04 -22.43
N GLY A 444 -0.92 -10.54 -22.56
CA GLY A 444 -0.49 -9.26 -22.00
C GLY A 444 0.13 -9.33 -20.60
N ASN A 445 0.38 -10.52 -20.06
CA ASN A 445 1.04 -10.72 -18.77
C ASN A 445 2.55 -10.54 -18.91
N ASP A 446 3.18 -9.97 -17.89
CA ASP A 446 4.63 -9.86 -17.80
C ASP A 446 5.21 -11.14 -17.13
N ALA A 447 6.24 -11.75 -17.73
CA ALA A 447 6.81 -13.02 -17.30
C ALA A 447 8.34 -12.99 -17.31
N LEU A 448 8.95 -13.56 -16.28
CA LEU A 448 10.40 -13.64 -16.06
C LEU A 448 10.81 -15.10 -15.87
N ALA A 449 11.89 -15.52 -16.52
CA ALA A 449 12.48 -16.85 -16.31
C ALA A 449 14.00 -16.79 -16.26
N TRP A 450 14.61 -17.69 -15.48
CA TRP A 450 16.04 -17.94 -15.49
C TRP A 450 16.31 -19.36 -15.95
N ILE A 451 17.00 -19.49 -17.08
CA ILE A 451 17.30 -20.75 -17.73
C ILE A 451 18.79 -21.05 -17.61
N ASP A 452 19.16 -22.23 -17.14
CA ASP A 452 20.55 -22.66 -17.05
C ASP A 452 21.15 -23.02 -18.43
N ARG A 453 22.46 -23.32 -18.48
CA ARG A 453 23.13 -23.79 -19.70
C ARG A 453 22.54 -25.06 -20.32
N LYS A 454 21.86 -25.91 -19.54
CA LYS A 454 21.24 -27.15 -20.03
C LYS A 454 19.85 -26.88 -20.62
N GLY A 455 19.28 -25.71 -20.34
CA GLY A 455 17.95 -25.32 -20.78
C GLY A 455 16.86 -25.63 -19.76
N ALA A 456 17.21 -25.90 -18.50
CA ALA A 456 16.26 -26.11 -17.42
C ALA A 456 15.95 -24.79 -16.69
N SER A 457 14.72 -24.66 -16.18
CA SER A 457 14.36 -23.55 -15.29
C SER A 457 15.14 -23.66 -13.97
N VAL A 458 15.82 -22.59 -13.59
CA VAL A 458 16.61 -22.50 -12.35
C VAL A 458 15.71 -22.11 -11.18
N THR A 459 14.84 -21.12 -11.39
CA THR A 459 13.89 -20.61 -10.39
C THR A 459 12.81 -19.81 -11.10
N GLU A 460 11.60 -19.88 -10.56
CA GLU A 460 10.44 -19.10 -10.97
C GLU A 460 10.26 -17.82 -10.12
N SER A 461 11.11 -17.65 -9.09
CA SER A 461 11.08 -16.47 -8.23
C SER A 461 11.56 -15.24 -8.99
N GLN A 462 10.62 -14.34 -9.31
CA GLN A 462 10.91 -13.06 -9.96
C GLN A 462 11.91 -12.22 -9.16
N PHE A 463 11.89 -12.35 -7.83
CA PHE A 463 12.81 -11.64 -6.93
C PHE A 463 14.25 -12.15 -7.06
N GLU A 464 14.47 -13.47 -7.09
CA GLU A 464 15.81 -14.04 -7.31
C GLU A 464 16.36 -13.67 -8.69
N ILE A 465 15.50 -13.68 -9.70
CA ILE A 465 15.86 -13.25 -11.07
C ILE A 465 16.35 -11.79 -11.06
N LEU A 466 15.64 -10.88 -10.40
CA LEU A 466 16.06 -9.47 -10.28
C LEU A 466 17.37 -9.32 -9.50
N LYS A 467 17.56 -10.08 -8.42
CA LYS A 467 18.78 -10.04 -7.60
C LYS A 467 20.01 -10.46 -8.40
N VAL A 468 19.88 -11.49 -9.24
CA VAL A 468 20.96 -11.93 -10.13
C VAL A 468 21.21 -10.93 -11.26
N ALA A 469 20.15 -10.31 -11.79
CA ALA A 469 20.26 -9.28 -12.82
C ALA A 469 20.98 -8.01 -12.32
N LYS A 470 20.85 -7.65 -11.03
CA LYS A 470 21.40 -6.43 -10.43
C LYS A 470 22.89 -6.25 -10.74
N CYS A 471 23.28 -5.08 -11.26
CA CYS A 471 24.67 -4.71 -11.52
C CYS A 471 24.94 -3.25 -11.14
N SER A 472 26.22 -2.89 -11.06
CA SER A 472 26.64 -1.50 -10.90
C SER A 472 26.78 -0.81 -12.27
N PRO A 473 26.69 0.53 -12.36
CA PRO A 473 26.78 1.26 -13.63
C PRO A 473 28.11 1.05 -14.39
N ASP A 474 29.18 0.71 -13.68
CA ASP A 474 30.52 0.43 -14.19
C ASP A 474 30.73 -1.06 -14.57
N THR A 475 29.72 -1.92 -14.37
CA THR A 475 29.80 -3.33 -14.76
C THR A 475 29.91 -3.43 -16.30
N ALA A 476 31.04 -3.93 -16.78
CA ALA A 476 31.27 -4.11 -18.21
C ALA A 476 30.36 -5.22 -18.78
N ALA A 477 29.83 -5.00 -19.98
CA ALA A 477 29.18 -6.05 -20.75
C ALA A 477 30.26 -6.97 -21.35
N ILE A 478 30.07 -8.28 -21.20
CA ILE A 478 30.96 -9.31 -21.75
C ILE A 478 30.37 -9.92 -23.03
N PRO A 479 31.18 -10.61 -23.85
CA PRO A 479 30.65 -11.33 -25.01
C PRO A 479 29.55 -12.31 -24.61
N ARG A 480 28.47 -12.33 -25.40
CA ARG A 480 27.35 -13.24 -25.16
C ARG A 480 27.77 -14.70 -25.29
N HIS A 481 27.08 -15.57 -24.55
CA HIS A 481 27.21 -17.01 -24.73
C HIS A 481 26.78 -17.42 -26.15
N GLU A 482 27.48 -18.39 -26.76
CA GLU A 482 27.17 -18.87 -28.12
C GLU A 482 25.70 -19.32 -28.26
N ASN A 483 25.20 -20.00 -27.23
CA ASN A 483 23.82 -20.51 -27.19
C ASN A 483 22.80 -19.53 -26.57
N HIS A 484 23.13 -18.24 -26.41
CA HIS A 484 22.25 -17.27 -25.71
C HIS A 484 20.82 -17.31 -26.25
N HIS A 485 20.64 -17.19 -27.57
CA HIS A 485 19.30 -17.17 -28.17
C HIS A 485 18.60 -18.52 -28.14
N GLU A 486 19.34 -19.63 -28.17
CA GLU A 486 18.75 -20.96 -27.99
C GLU A 486 18.19 -21.12 -26.57
N LEU A 487 18.90 -20.60 -25.56
CA LEU A 487 18.43 -20.57 -24.17
C LEU A 487 17.26 -19.60 -23.98
N VAL A 488 17.29 -18.43 -24.63
CA VAL A 488 16.13 -17.52 -24.65
C VAL A 488 14.91 -18.23 -25.22
N LYS A 489 15.07 -18.92 -26.36
CA LYS A 489 13.98 -19.66 -26.99
C LYS A 489 13.42 -20.73 -26.04
N LYS A 490 14.28 -21.54 -25.41
CA LYS A 490 13.84 -22.52 -24.40
C LYS A 490 13.08 -21.87 -23.24
N GLY A 491 13.54 -20.71 -22.76
CA GLY A 491 12.85 -19.98 -21.70
C GLY A 491 11.48 -19.46 -22.11
N VAL A 492 11.35 -18.99 -23.35
CA VAL A 492 10.06 -18.59 -23.92
C VAL A 492 9.14 -19.80 -24.06
N ASP A 493 9.64 -20.92 -24.58
CA ASP A 493 8.88 -22.16 -24.74
C ASP A 493 8.36 -22.67 -23.39
N LEU A 494 9.20 -22.69 -22.35
CA LEU A 494 8.83 -23.08 -20.98
C LEU A 494 7.78 -22.14 -20.38
N LEU A 495 7.95 -20.83 -20.51
CA LEU A 495 6.97 -19.85 -20.02
C LEU A 495 5.60 -20.00 -20.69
N ILE A 496 5.57 -20.35 -21.98
CA ILE A 496 4.34 -20.62 -22.73
C ILE A 496 3.70 -21.96 -22.30
N GLU A 497 4.51 -23.00 -22.10
CA GLU A 497 4.04 -24.31 -21.62
C GLU A 497 3.48 -24.21 -20.19
N GLU A 498 4.14 -23.50 -19.29
CA GLU A 498 3.66 -23.23 -17.93
C GLU A 498 2.36 -22.44 -17.92
N GLU A 499 2.22 -21.40 -18.75
CA GLU A 499 0.97 -20.64 -18.87
C GLU A 499 -0.20 -21.54 -19.30
N ARG A 500 0.07 -22.59 -20.08
CA ARG A 500 -0.90 -23.63 -20.44
C ARG A 500 -1.15 -24.65 -19.32
N HIS A 501 -0.14 -24.95 -18.49
CA HIS A 501 -0.21 -25.97 -17.44
C HIS A 501 -0.80 -25.49 -16.10
N VAL A 502 -0.48 -24.26 -15.65
CA VAL A 502 -0.89 -23.72 -14.35
C VAL A 502 -2.41 -23.47 -14.26
N GLY A 503 -3.11 -23.40 -15.39
CA GLY A 503 -4.53 -23.06 -15.46
C GLY A 503 -5.39 -23.94 -16.37
N GLY A 504 -4.82 -25.02 -16.93
CA GLY A 504 -5.48 -25.84 -17.94
C GLY A 504 -5.93 -25.04 -19.18
N GLN A 505 -7.02 -25.48 -19.82
CA GLN A 505 -7.55 -24.85 -21.06
C GLN A 505 -7.97 -23.37 -20.90
N LEU A 506 -8.10 -22.89 -19.66
CA LEU A 506 -8.60 -21.57 -19.29
C LEU A 506 -7.51 -20.53 -18.96
N GLY A 507 -6.23 -20.94 -18.88
CA GLY A 507 -5.13 -20.06 -18.46
C GLY A 507 -5.11 -19.80 -16.95
N ARG A 508 -4.14 -19.00 -16.48
CA ARG A 508 -3.81 -18.83 -15.04
C ARG A 508 -5.02 -18.57 -14.13
N PRO A 509 -5.03 -19.09 -12.87
CA PRO A 509 -6.12 -18.87 -11.91
C PRO A 509 -6.49 -17.40 -11.64
N SER A 510 -5.52 -16.50 -11.76
CA SER A 510 -5.69 -15.05 -11.61
C SER A 510 -6.32 -14.36 -12.82
N GLY A 511 -6.35 -15.01 -13.99
CA GLY A 511 -6.79 -14.46 -15.26
C GLY A 511 -8.30 -14.21 -15.34
N ALA A 512 -8.69 -13.22 -16.15
CA ALA A 512 -10.10 -12.85 -16.36
C ALA A 512 -10.95 -14.05 -16.80
N ARG A 513 -10.39 -14.88 -17.69
CA ARG A 513 -11.04 -16.05 -18.28
C ARG A 513 -11.33 -17.12 -17.24
N PHE A 514 -10.30 -17.55 -16.50
CA PHE A 514 -10.41 -18.53 -15.43
C PHE A 514 -11.38 -18.07 -14.33
N ARG A 515 -11.20 -16.85 -13.81
CA ARG A 515 -12.05 -16.29 -12.75
C ARG A 515 -13.50 -16.13 -13.16
N THR A 516 -13.75 -15.76 -14.42
CA THR A 516 -15.12 -15.65 -14.96
C THR A 516 -15.75 -17.02 -15.11
N TYR A 517 -15.00 -18.00 -15.64
CA TYR A 517 -15.49 -19.37 -15.82
C TYR A 517 -15.88 -20.02 -14.49
N GLU A 518 -14.98 -20.05 -13.50
CA GLU A 518 -15.26 -20.71 -12.22
C GLU A 518 -16.47 -20.11 -11.51
N ARG A 519 -16.57 -18.77 -11.47
CA ARG A 519 -17.72 -18.08 -10.86
C ARG A 519 -19.03 -18.35 -11.57
N LEU A 520 -19.03 -18.43 -12.90
CA LEU A 520 -20.24 -18.68 -13.67
C LEU A 520 -20.64 -20.16 -13.65
N LYS A 521 -19.68 -21.07 -13.58
CA LYS A 521 -19.91 -22.50 -13.39
C LYS A 521 -20.60 -22.76 -12.04
N ASP A 522 -20.08 -22.18 -10.95
CA ASP A 522 -20.69 -22.30 -9.63
C ASP A 522 -22.11 -21.73 -9.62
N TYR A 523 -22.28 -20.54 -10.21
CA TYR A 523 -23.59 -19.90 -10.33
C TYR A 523 -24.58 -20.69 -11.19
N ALA A 524 -24.13 -21.28 -12.30
CA ALA A 524 -24.97 -22.11 -13.16
C ALA A 524 -25.50 -23.34 -12.41
N GLY A 525 -24.68 -23.94 -11.53
CA GLY A 525 -25.12 -25.01 -10.64
C GLY A 525 -26.12 -24.54 -9.57
N GLU A 526 -25.99 -23.31 -9.06
CA GLU A 526 -26.95 -22.74 -8.10
C GLU A 526 -28.33 -22.45 -8.71
N VAL A 527 -28.38 -22.12 -10.00
CA VAL A 527 -29.64 -21.76 -10.69
C VAL A 527 -30.23 -22.89 -11.55
N GLU A 528 -29.60 -24.06 -11.58
CA GLU A 528 -30.05 -25.25 -12.32
C GLU A 528 -31.50 -25.63 -11.94
N GLY A 529 -32.37 -25.79 -12.93
CA GLY A 529 -33.80 -26.09 -12.74
C GLY A 529 -34.66 -24.91 -12.28
N THR A 530 -34.13 -23.69 -12.26
CA THR A 530 -34.88 -22.46 -11.89
C THR A 530 -35.21 -21.59 -13.12
N LEU A 531 -36.06 -20.57 -12.93
CA LEU A 531 -36.37 -19.56 -13.96
C LEU A 531 -35.15 -18.73 -14.42
N PHE A 532 -34.02 -18.82 -13.71
CA PHE A 532 -32.78 -18.10 -14.01
C PHE A 532 -31.75 -18.96 -14.74
N GLU A 533 -32.07 -20.25 -14.97
CA GLU A 533 -31.32 -21.10 -15.88
C GLU A 533 -31.62 -20.68 -17.34
N SER A 534 -30.59 -20.35 -18.10
CA SER A 534 -30.74 -19.98 -19.52
C SER A 534 -29.75 -20.74 -20.41
N ARG A 535 -30.20 -21.12 -21.61
CA ARG A 535 -29.35 -21.80 -22.61
C ARG A 535 -28.24 -20.88 -23.08
N GLU A 536 -28.49 -19.58 -23.05
CA GLU A 536 -27.57 -18.53 -23.46
C GLU A 536 -26.41 -18.39 -22.47
N LEU A 537 -26.67 -18.52 -21.16
CA LEU A 537 -25.65 -18.54 -20.11
C LEU A 537 -24.79 -19.80 -20.21
N LEU A 538 -25.40 -20.98 -20.32
CA LEU A 538 -24.68 -22.24 -20.46
C LEU A 538 -23.77 -22.24 -21.70
N GLY A 539 -24.28 -21.74 -22.82
CA GLY A 539 -23.46 -21.59 -24.03
C GLY A 539 -22.33 -20.57 -23.89
N ALA A 540 -22.50 -19.51 -23.08
CA ALA A 540 -21.42 -18.56 -22.82
C ALA A 540 -20.32 -19.15 -21.93
N ILE A 541 -20.69 -19.96 -20.94
CA ILE A 541 -19.74 -20.70 -20.11
C ILE A 541 -18.94 -21.69 -20.98
N GLU A 542 -19.62 -22.40 -21.89
CA GLU A 542 -18.97 -23.32 -22.84
C GLU A 542 -18.01 -22.59 -23.79
N ASP A 543 -18.38 -21.42 -24.30
CA ASP A 543 -17.52 -20.63 -25.18
C ASP A 543 -16.29 -20.06 -24.45
N ILE A 544 -16.43 -19.65 -23.19
CA ILE A 544 -15.29 -19.22 -22.35
C ILE A 544 -14.34 -20.39 -22.12
N TYR A 545 -14.88 -21.60 -21.91
CA TYR A 545 -14.09 -22.80 -21.74
C TYR A 545 -13.33 -23.20 -23.00
N ARG A 546 -13.98 -23.13 -24.17
CA ARG A 546 -13.42 -23.60 -25.44
C ARG A 546 -12.52 -22.58 -26.14
N TYR A 547 -12.87 -21.30 -26.09
CA TYR A 547 -12.27 -20.26 -26.92
C TYR A 547 -11.63 -19.14 -26.08
N PRO A 548 -10.55 -18.50 -26.57
CA PRO A 548 -9.95 -17.37 -25.88
C PRO A 548 -10.88 -16.15 -25.92
N LEU A 549 -10.82 -15.35 -24.85
CA LEU A 549 -11.57 -14.09 -24.75
C LEU A 549 -10.98 -13.03 -25.69
N ARG A 550 -11.83 -12.16 -26.24
CA ARG A 550 -11.37 -10.95 -26.94
C ARG A 550 -10.76 -9.96 -25.93
N GLN A 551 -9.78 -9.15 -26.34
CA GLN A 551 -9.14 -8.16 -25.44
C GLN A 551 -10.17 -7.22 -24.78
N SER A 552 -11.16 -6.77 -25.55
CA SER A 552 -12.23 -5.89 -25.04
C SER A 552 -13.09 -6.59 -23.98
N ALA A 553 -13.31 -7.90 -24.10
CA ALA A 553 -13.95 -8.71 -23.08
C ALA A 553 -13.03 -8.88 -21.86
N ILE A 554 -11.73 -9.15 -22.04
CA ILE A 554 -10.76 -9.26 -20.94
C ILE A 554 -10.74 -7.98 -20.11
N ASP A 555 -10.61 -6.82 -20.74
CA ASP A 555 -10.54 -5.52 -20.05
C ASP A 555 -11.85 -5.22 -19.31
N THR A 556 -12.98 -5.59 -19.91
CA THR A 556 -14.32 -5.42 -19.32
C THR A 556 -14.51 -6.35 -18.13
N LEU A 557 -14.22 -7.65 -18.28
CA LEU A 557 -14.34 -8.65 -17.24
C LEU A 557 -13.37 -8.38 -16.09
N ASN A 558 -12.11 -8.04 -16.35
CA ASN A 558 -11.17 -7.66 -15.30
C ASN A 558 -11.62 -6.41 -14.54
N ARG A 559 -12.22 -5.43 -15.21
CA ARG A 559 -12.79 -4.25 -14.55
C ARG A 559 -13.96 -4.64 -13.65
N GLN A 560 -14.85 -5.50 -14.14
CA GLN A 560 -16.06 -5.90 -13.43
C GLN A 560 -15.76 -6.88 -12.28
N LEU A 561 -14.87 -7.84 -12.49
CA LEU A 561 -14.37 -8.76 -11.45
C LEU A 561 -13.65 -7.99 -10.33
N ARG A 562 -12.78 -7.03 -10.65
CA ARG A 562 -12.17 -6.14 -9.65
C ARG A 562 -13.18 -5.27 -8.92
N SER A 563 -14.28 -4.92 -9.58
CA SER A 563 -15.39 -4.22 -8.95
C SER A 563 -16.27 -5.13 -8.07
N GLY A 564 -16.00 -6.43 -7.99
CA GLY A 564 -16.81 -7.37 -7.20
C GLY A 564 -18.22 -7.56 -7.77
N ILE A 565 -18.37 -7.57 -9.10
CA ILE A 565 -19.63 -7.87 -9.79
C ILE A 565 -20.28 -9.14 -9.20
N LEU A 566 -21.58 -9.13 -8.94
CA LEU A 566 -22.32 -10.30 -8.42
C LEU A 566 -22.48 -11.36 -9.51
N ASN A 567 -22.64 -12.64 -9.13
CA ASN A 567 -22.70 -13.77 -10.06
C ASN A 567 -23.81 -13.60 -11.12
N MET A 568 -25.01 -13.16 -10.71
CA MET A 568 -26.12 -12.90 -11.64
C MET A 568 -25.82 -11.77 -12.65
N ALA A 569 -25.17 -10.69 -12.21
CA ALA A 569 -24.79 -9.59 -13.08
C ALA A 569 -23.62 -9.96 -14.01
N LEU A 570 -22.71 -10.81 -13.53
CA LEU A 570 -21.63 -11.38 -14.34
C LEU A 570 -22.19 -12.29 -15.43
N ALA A 571 -23.19 -13.11 -15.10
CA ALA A 571 -23.89 -13.96 -16.05
C ALA A 571 -24.55 -13.12 -17.15
N GLN A 572 -25.30 -12.08 -16.79
CA GLN A 572 -25.92 -11.16 -17.75
C GLN A 572 -24.88 -10.45 -18.64
N LEU A 573 -23.78 -9.97 -18.06
CA LEU A 573 -22.71 -9.31 -18.80
C LEU A 573 -22.05 -10.25 -19.82
N VAL A 574 -21.74 -11.47 -19.40
CA VAL A 574 -21.09 -12.48 -20.25
C VAL A 574 -22.03 -12.93 -21.36
N THR A 575 -23.31 -13.15 -21.04
CA THR A 575 -24.33 -13.45 -22.05
C THR A 575 -24.51 -12.31 -23.05
N ALA A 576 -24.56 -11.06 -22.60
CA ALA A 576 -24.65 -9.89 -23.48
C ALA A 576 -23.40 -9.76 -24.38
N LEU A 577 -22.20 -9.94 -23.82
CA LEU A 577 -20.96 -9.93 -24.62
C LEU A 577 -20.95 -11.05 -25.66
N ARG A 578 -21.57 -12.20 -25.38
CA ARG A 578 -21.68 -13.31 -26.33
C ARG A 578 -22.67 -12.99 -27.45
N GLU A 579 -23.84 -12.47 -27.11
CA GLU A 579 -24.86 -12.05 -28.09
C GLU A 579 -24.32 -10.98 -29.04
N GLU A 580 -23.46 -10.11 -28.55
CA GLU A 580 -22.78 -9.07 -29.34
C GLU A 580 -21.56 -9.57 -30.14
N ASP A 581 -21.23 -10.87 -30.11
CA ASP A 581 -19.99 -11.46 -30.68
C ASP A 581 -18.71 -10.77 -30.19
N ARG A 582 -18.73 -10.32 -28.92
CA ARG A 582 -17.62 -9.59 -28.29
C ARG A 582 -16.94 -10.39 -27.17
N LEU A 583 -17.48 -11.55 -26.79
CA LEU A 583 -16.98 -12.36 -25.70
C LEU A 583 -15.72 -13.16 -26.08
N CYS A 584 -15.87 -14.13 -26.98
CA CYS A 584 -14.82 -15.06 -27.37
C CYS A 584 -14.47 -14.91 -28.87
N LEU A 585 -13.31 -15.44 -29.25
CA LEU A 585 -12.90 -15.58 -30.65
C LEU A 585 -13.37 -16.94 -31.18
N VAL A 586 -14.58 -17.00 -31.73
CA VAL A 586 -15.16 -18.20 -32.35
C VAL A 586 -14.91 -18.10 -33.88
N HIS A 587 -14.03 -18.93 -34.43
CA HIS A 587 -13.31 -18.74 -35.72
C HIS A 587 -14.14 -18.57 -37.01
N GLU A 588 -13.62 -17.78 -37.96
CA GLU A 588 -13.00 -18.22 -39.24
C GLU A 588 -12.17 -17.06 -39.84
N GLU A 589 -10.92 -17.34 -40.25
CA GLU A 589 -9.92 -16.50 -40.96
C GLU A 589 -9.20 -15.37 -40.15
N ASP A 590 -7.87 -15.53 -40.03
CA ASP A 590 -6.85 -14.62 -39.51
C ASP A 590 -6.97 -14.13 -38.05
N GLY A 591 -6.98 -15.07 -37.11
CA GLY A 591 -6.61 -14.76 -35.73
C GLY A 591 -5.12 -14.42 -35.66
N GLU A 592 -4.76 -13.14 -35.57
CA GLU A 592 -3.47 -12.75 -34.99
C GLU A 592 -3.45 -13.25 -33.55
N VAL A 593 -2.99 -14.49 -33.35
CA VAL A 593 -2.43 -14.93 -32.08
C VAL A 593 -1.40 -13.88 -31.75
N ARG A 594 -1.67 -13.04 -30.74
CA ARG A 594 -0.69 -12.05 -30.30
C ARG A 594 0.56 -12.83 -29.91
N GLU A 595 1.59 -12.70 -30.72
CA GLU A 595 2.82 -13.40 -30.45
C GLU A 595 3.42 -12.88 -29.14
N PRO A 596 3.94 -13.79 -28.28
CA PRO A 596 4.68 -13.39 -27.11
C PRO A 596 5.81 -12.44 -27.51
N LYS A 597 5.91 -11.31 -26.81
CA LYS A 597 6.91 -10.27 -27.09
C LYS A 597 8.05 -10.38 -26.10
N ILE A 598 9.22 -10.78 -26.57
CA ILE A 598 10.44 -10.72 -25.76
C ILE A 598 10.80 -9.25 -25.54
N ILE A 599 10.82 -8.80 -24.29
CA ILE A 599 11.16 -7.41 -23.96
C ILE A 599 12.68 -7.26 -23.88
N CYS A 600 13.35 -8.11 -23.11
CA CYS A 600 14.81 -8.14 -23.03
C CYS A 600 15.33 -9.49 -22.52
N SER A 601 16.64 -9.72 -22.66
CA SER A 601 17.31 -10.90 -22.08
C SER A 601 18.71 -10.56 -21.55
N LEU A 602 19.14 -11.23 -20.49
CA LEU A 602 20.45 -11.03 -19.88
C LEU A 602 21.18 -12.37 -19.77
N GLY A 603 22.30 -12.51 -20.46
CA GLY A 603 23.20 -13.66 -20.29
C GLY A 603 23.99 -13.55 -19.00
N LEU A 604 24.23 -14.69 -18.35
CA LEU A 604 25.05 -14.85 -17.16
C LEU A 604 26.16 -15.84 -17.49
N ALA A 605 27.40 -15.37 -17.57
CA ALA A 605 28.54 -16.21 -17.92
C ALA A 605 29.68 -16.04 -16.90
N GLY A 606 30.35 -17.13 -16.54
CA GLY A 606 31.49 -17.15 -15.63
C GLY A 606 32.78 -16.68 -16.30
N GLU A 607 33.74 -16.28 -15.47
CA GLU A 607 35.06 -15.78 -15.87
C GLU A 607 35.93 -16.94 -16.42
N ASN A 608 35.66 -17.39 -17.65
CA ASN A 608 36.58 -18.13 -18.53
C ASN A 608 35.93 -18.47 -19.88
N ARG A 609 36.10 -17.58 -20.87
CA ARG A 609 36.33 -17.92 -22.28
C ARG A 609 37.24 -16.89 -22.93
#